data_AF-A0A2X1RH19-F1
#
_entry.id   AF-A0A2X1RH19-F1
#
_cell.length_a   1.000
_cell.length_b   1.000
_cell.length_c   1.000
_cell.angle_alpha   90.00
_cell.angle_beta   90.00
_cell.angle_gamma   90.00
#
_symmetry.space_group_name_H-M   'P 1'
#
loop_
_entity.id
_entity.type
_entity.pdbx_description
1 polymer ?
#
loop_
_entity_poly.entity_id
_entity_poly.type
_entity_poly.pdbx_seq_one_letter_code
_entity_poly.pdbx_strand_id
1 'polypeptide(L)'
;MEPRTAKLKNIVGNPHQFVFKELDLLTMPRALNSVDAAIGYVSQFDAGKVPREKGILFPPAPRTFASQLVIGTTVFIAGKYRQIKTGFF
;
A
#
# COMPACT_ATOMS: atom_id res chain seq x y z
N MET A 1 10.36 3.63 -17.54
CA MET A 1 9.56 4.45 -16.59
C MET A 1 9.88 3.98 -15.18
N GLU A 2 10.02 4.91 -14.24
CA GLU A 2 10.25 4.55 -12.83
C GLU A 2 8.91 4.04 -12.24
N PRO A 3 8.85 2.82 -11.65
CA PRO A 3 7.57 2.20 -11.29
C PRO A 3 6.71 2.99 -10.30
N ARG A 4 7.31 3.79 -9.42
CA ARG A 4 6.58 4.58 -8.40
C ARG A 4 5.93 5.84 -8.99
N THR A 5 6.34 6.25 -10.18
CA THR A 5 5.74 7.39 -10.91
C THR A 5 4.69 6.99 -11.95
N ALA A 6 4.42 5.69 -12.10
CA ALA A 6 3.43 5.18 -13.04
C ALA A 6 2.02 5.72 -12.73
N LYS A 7 1.29 6.14 -13.77
CA LYS A 7 -0.10 6.61 -13.71
C LYS A 7 -0.97 5.87 -14.73
N LEU A 8 -2.29 6.04 -14.67
CA LEU A 8 -3.22 5.41 -15.62
C LEU A 8 -2.88 5.69 -17.09
N LYS A 9 -2.37 6.89 -17.42
CA LYS A 9 -1.93 7.23 -18.79
C LYS A 9 -0.76 6.39 -19.32
N ASN A 10 -0.09 5.65 -18.46
CA ASN A 10 1.03 4.79 -18.82
C ASN A 10 0.60 3.35 -19.16
N ILE A 11 -0.71 3.05 -19.11
CA ILE A 11 -1.25 1.75 -19.53
C ILE A 11 -1.11 1.62 -21.05
N VAL A 12 -0.27 0.69 -21.50
CA VAL A 12 0.00 0.44 -22.93
C VAL A 12 -1.04 -0.51 -23.56
N GLY A 13 -1.69 -1.35 -22.74
CA GLY A 13 -2.69 -2.30 -23.21
C GLY A 13 -3.70 -2.66 -22.12
N ASN A 14 -4.94 -2.93 -22.53
CA ASN A 14 -6.05 -3.31 -21.66
C ASN A 14 -6.87 -4.44 -22.31
N PRO A 15 -6.34 -5.67 -22.38
CA PRO A 15 -6.95 -6.78 -23.11
C PRO A 15 -8.33 -7.19 -22.59
N HIS A 16 -8.63 -6.88 -21.32
CA HIS A 16 -9.91 -7.17 -20.67
C HIS A 16 -10.83 -5.94 -20.58
N GLN A 17 -10.46 -4.82 -21.21
CA GLN A 17 -11.26 -3.59 -21.25
C GLN A 17 -11.71 -3.08 -19.87
N PHE A 18 -10.85 -3.22 -18.85
CA PHE A 18 -11.13 -2.72 -17.51
C PHE A 18 -11.36 -1.20 -17.48
N VAL A 19 -12.30 -0.76 -16.65
CA VAL A 19 -12.52 0.66 -16.35
C VAL A 19 -11.80 1.01 -15.06
N PHE A 20 -10.66 1.69 -15.16
CA PHE A 20 -9.88 2.11 -14.01
C PHE A 20 -10.45 3.38 -13.39
N LYS A 21 -10.59 3.39 -12.06
CA LYS A 21 -10.96 4.55 -11.27
C LYS A 21 -9.88 4.81 -10.23
N GLU A 22 -9.39 6.05 -10.17
CA GLU A 22 -8.51 6.47 -9.07
C GLU A 22 -9.38 6.71 -7.83
N LEU A 23 -8.97 6.15 -6.70
CA LEU A 23 -9.66 6.29 -5.43
C LEU A 23 -8.74 6.96 -4.42
N ASP A 24 -9.32 7.77 -3.54
CA ASP A 24 -8.58 8.27 -2.39
C ASP A 24 -8.21 7.11 -1.47
N LEU A 25 -6.98 7.15 -0.97
CA LEU A 25 -6.35 6.11 -0.19
C LEU A 25 -7.18 5.68 1.04
N LEU A 26 -7.87 6.61 1.69
CA LEU A 26 -8.63 6.34 2.92
C LEU A 26 -10.08 5.90 2.64
N THR A 27 -10.50 5.90 1.37
CA THR A 27 -11.87 5.56 0.96
C THR A 27 -12.03 4.12 0.47
N MET A 28 -10.92 3.41 0.27
CA MET A 28 -10.91 2.11 -0.42
C MET A 28 -11.88 1.07 0.13
N PRO A 29 -11.99 0.83 1.45
CA PRO A 29 -12.90 -0.20 1.95
C PRO A 29 -14.37 0.08 1.64
N ARG A 30 -14.77 1.36 1.59
CA ARG A 30 -16.14 1.76 1.26
C ARG A 30 -16.41 1.66 -0.24
N ALA A 31 -15.38 1.91 -1.05
CA ALA A 31 -15.47 1.83 -2.50
C ALA A 31 -15.64 0.39 -3.02
N LEU A 32 -15.36 -0.64 -2.23
CA LEU A 32 -15.57 -2.04 -2.62
C LEU A 32 -17.03 -2.37 -3.01
N ASN A 33 -18.01 -1.57 -2.57
CA ASN A 33 -19.40 -1.74 -2.98
C ASN A 33 -19.70 -1.17 -4.38
N SER A 34 -18.76 -0.44 -5.00
CA SER A 34 -18.96 0.29 -6.26
C SER A 34 -17.94 -0.06 -7.35
N VAL A 35 -17.04 -1.01 -7.08
CA VAL A 35 -16.05 -1.55 -8.02
C VAL A 35 -15.97 -3.06 -7.91
N ASP A 36 -15.59 -3.74 -8.99
CA ASP A 36 -15.44 -5.20 -8.99
C ASP A 36 -14.18 -5.66 -8.24
N ALA A 37 -13.16 -4.82 -8.19
CA ALA A 37 -11.92 -5.06 -7.46
C ALA A 37 -11.24 -3.74 -7.07
N ALA A 38 -10.52 -3.75 -5.95
CA ALA A 38 -9.67 -2.65 -5.52
C ALA A 38 -8.25 -3.15 -5.21
N ILE A 39 -7.27 -2.31 -5.52
CA ILE A 39 -5.85 -2.57 -5.26
C ILE A 39 -5.37 -1.53 -4.25
N GLY A 40 -4.88 -1.98 -3.10
CA GLY A 40 -4.48 -1.09 -2.00
C GLY A 40 -3.60 -1.79 -0.97
N TYR A 41 -3.27 -1.06 0.10
CA TYR A 41 -2.47 -1.61 1.19
C TYR A 41 -3.32 -2.50 2.10
N VAL A 42 -2.75 -3.63 2.55
CA VAL A 42 -3.43 -4.58 3.45
C VAL A 42 -4.00 -3.87 4.69
N SER A 43 -3.24 -2.94 5.28
CA SER A 43 -3.65 -2.17 6.45
C SER A 43 -4.96 -1.38 6.26
N GLN A 44 -5.30 -0.97 5.03
CA GLN A 44 -6.54 -0.25 4.75
C GLN A 44 -7.73 -1.18 4.73
N PHE A 45 -7.56 -2.35 4.12
CA PHE A 45 -8.57 -3.39 4.11
C PHE A 45 -8.81 -3.94 5.52
N ASP A 46 -7.75 -4.10 6.32
CA ASP A 46 -7.84 -4.48 7.73
C ASP A 46 -8.60 -3.43 8.55
N ALA A 47 -8.26 -2.14 8.39
CA ALA A 47 -8.97 -1.04 9.06
C ALA A 47 -10.45 -0.98 8.66
N GLY A 48 -10.76 -1.34 7.41
CA GLY A 48 -12.11 -1.47 6.88
C GLY A 48 -12.81 -2.78 7.23
N LYS A 49 -12.18 -3.68 8.01
CA LYS A 49 -12.69 -5.01 8.39
C LYS A 49 -13.06 -5.88 7.18
N VAL A 50 -12.30 -5.78 6.08
CA VAL A 50 -12.47 -6.64 4.91
C VAL A 50 -11.79 -7.98 5.19
N PRO A 51 -12.52 -9.12 5.17
CA PRO A 51 -11.94 -10.43 5.48
C PRO A 51 -10.83 -10.81 4.49
N ARG A 52 -9.77 -11.46 5.00
CA ARG A 52 -8.62 -11.89 4.19
C ARG A 52 -9.00 -12.85 3.07
N GLU A 53 -10.02 -13.67 3.30
CA GLU A 53 -10.60 -14.63 2.36
C GLU A 53 -11.15 -13.97 1.08
N LYS A 54 -11.47 -12.67 1.12
CA LYS A 54 -11.92 -11.90 -0.05
C LYS A 54 -10.77 -11.42 -0.94
N GLY A 55 -9.52 -11.60 -0.53
CA GLY A 55 -8.39 -11.15 -1.32
C GLY A 55 -8.06 -12.10 -2.46
N ILE A 56 -7.84 -11.52 -3.65
CA ILE A 56 -7.64 -12.26 -4.90
C ILE A 56 -6.16 -12.56 -5.15
N LEU A 57 -5.28 -11.60 -4.83
CA LEU A 57 -3.85 -11.69 -5.13
C LEU A 57 -3.03 -10.94 -4.07
N PHE A 58 -1.96 -11.58 -3.59
CA PHE A 58 -1.03 -11.04 -2.60
C PHE A 58 0.41 -11.17 -3.08
N PRO A 59 0.89 -10.23 -3.92
CA PRO A 59 2.27 -10.27 -4.37
C PRO A 59 3.22 -10.06 -3.17
N PRO A 60 4.44 -10.62 -3.22
CA PRO A 60 5.45 -10.34 -2.21
C PRO A 60 5.70 -8.83 -2.14
N ALA A 61 5.79 -8.29 -0.93
CA ALA A 61 6.02 -6.86 -0.73
C ALA A 61 7.33 -6.46 -1.41
N PRO A 62 7.33 -5.45 -2.30
CA PRO A 62 8.58 -5.01 -2.90
C PRO A 62 9.45 -4.40 -1.80
N ARG A 63 10.76 -4.71 -1.80
CA ARG A 63 11.72 -4.22 -0.79
C ARG A 63 11.71 -2.69 -0.65
N THR A 64 11.33 -1.99 -1.70
CA THR A 64 11.19 -0.53 -1.77
C THR A 64 9.95 0.03 -1.06
N PHE A 65 9.03 -0.81 -0.59
CA PHE A 65 7.80 -0.43 0.12
C PHE A 65 7.79 -0.89 1.58
N ALA A 66 8.94 -1.33 2.10
CA ALA A 66 9.07 -1.69 3.51
C ALA A 66 8.69 -0.51 4.41
N SER A 67 7.84 -0.77 5.41
CA SER A 67 7.49 0.23 6.43
C SER A 67 8.75 0.73 7.13
N GLN A 68 8.85 2.04 7.31
CA GLN A 68 9.98 2.67 7.98
C GLN A 68 9.51 3.32 9.27
N LEU A 69 10.30 3.14 10.34
CA LEU A 69 10.17 3.96 11.53
C LEU A 69 10.71 5.35 11.21
N VAL A 70 9.82 6.33 11.09
CA VAL A 70 10.18 7.73 10.89
C VAL A 70 10.04 8.45 12.24
N ILE A 71 11.14 8.99 12.75
CA ILE A 71 11.18 9.74 14.00
C ILE A 71 11.48 11.20 13.65
N GLY A 72 10.53 12.09 13.93
CA GLY A 72 10.78 13.54 13.86
C GLY A 72 11.58 13.97 15.08
N THR A 73 12.85 14.34 14.91
CA THR A 73 13.63 15.00 15.95
C THR A 73 14.42 16.15 15.35
N THR A 74 14.46 17.29 16.04
CA THR A 74 15.42 18.38 15.76
C THR A 74 16.83 18.02 16.25
N VAL A 75 16.97 16.96 17.06
CA VAL A 75 18.20 16.61 17.77
C VAL A 75 18.58 15.16 17.51
N PHE A 76 19.61 14.96 16.70
CA PHE A 76 20.32 13.69 16.58
C PHE A 76 21.24 13.52 17.79
N ILE A 77 20.84 12.74 18.80
CA ILE A 77 21.78 12.23 19.81
C ILE A 77 22.09 10.77 19.50
N ALA A 78 23.30 10.54 19.02
CA ALA A 78 23.85 9.27 18.52
C ALA A 78 23.98 8.14 19.57
N GLY A 79 23.27 8.19 20.71
CA GLY A 79 23.46 7.26 21.83
C GLY A 79 22.27 6.37 22.19
N LYS A 80 21.03 6.69 21.80
CA LYS A 80 19.82 6.05 22.38
C LYS A 80 19.12 4.97 21.55
N TYR A 81 19.49 4.77 20.29
CA TYR A 81 18.71 3.90 19.38
C TYR A 81 19.21 2.46 19.22
N ARG A 82 20.16 2.00 20.05
CA ARG A 82 20.68 0.62 19.98
C ARG A 82 19.66 -0.46 20.37
N GLN A 83 18.45 -0.09 20.83
CA GLN A 83 17.41 -1.05 21.25
C GLN A 83 16.31 -1.37 20.21
N ILE A 84 16.25 -0.68 19.07
CA ILE A 84 15.16 -0.91 18.09
C ILE A 84 15.58 -1.87 16.95
N LYS A 85 16.50 -2.80 17.22
CA LYS A 85 16.93 -3.81 16.23
C LYS A 85 16.33 -5.20 16.45
N THR A 86 15.48 -5.38 17.45
CA THR A 86 14.94 -6.71 17.79
C THR A 86 13.42 -6.61 17.93
N GLY A 87 12.70 -6.73 16.82
CA GLY A 87 11.24 -6.85 16.88
C GLY A 87 10.46 -6.14 15.80
N PHE A 88 10.86 -6.25 14.54
CA PHE A 88 9.91 -6.15 13.43
C PHE A 88 10.29 -7.24 12.43
N PHE A 89 9.35 -8.16 12.22
CA PHE A 89 9.47 -9.38 11.41
C PHE A 89 9.89 -9.09 9.97
#